data_AF-G5K4R0-F1
#
_entry.id   AF-G5K4R0-F1
#
_cell.length_a   1.000
_cell.length_b   1.000
_cell.length_c   1.000
_cell.angle_alpha   90.00
_cell.angle_beta   90.00
_cell.angle_gamma   90.00
#
_symmetry.space_group_name_H-M   'P 1'
#
loop_
_entity.id
_entity.type
_entity.pdbx_description
1 polymer ?
#
loop_
_entity_poly.entity_id
_entity_poly.type
_entity_poly.pdbx_seq_one_letter_code
_entity_poly.pdbx_strand_id
1 'polypeptide(L)'
;MAKQIDLFLQKLPRLPKWLWLLIYLFTLGFLSEIEILNGSLLGLTAIALGIGVFKVNKRQKYLHSQGLAKRIQDLKDTVHLADKQHKLLNDYLLIHDYQHYRQTAEQLLPKLDYIKRESLQLQKQISKDTFHRINQKADDVKVDTVLQLEQLQALEDPSTDHQDMDVMIIQKAPELKDIYLSIRSDHRTILDKIKKADNRAELEAIHDSSMQKFYDILNGYLSIKASPKDYYKAEQPLEGALEAMKQFDLDLDENLRQLNESDLKDFDISLRLMQEKSRQHPSENP
;
A
#
# COMPACT_ATOMS: atom_id res chain seq x y z
N MET A 1 10.00 -9.10 -42.42
CA MET A 1 10.65 -7.79 -42.68
C MET A 1 9.94 -6.59 -42.04
N ALA A 2 8.61 -6.43 -42.12
CA ALA A 2 7.92 -5.26 -41.56
C ALA A 2 8.17 -5.00 -40.05
N LYS A 3 8.09 -6.03 -39.19
CA LYS A 3 8.34 -5.91 -37.74
C LYS A 3 9.76 -5.43 -37.38
N GLN A 4 10.79 -5.86 -38.12
CA GLN A 4 12.17 -5.42 -37.87
C GLN A 4 12.38 -3.97 -38.31
N ILE A 5 11.75 -3.56 -39.41
CA ILE A 5 11.77 -2.16 -39.87
C ILE A 5 11.05 -1.26 -38.85
N ASP A 6 9.91 -1.70 -38.30
CA ASP A 6 9.18 -0.93 -37.29
C ASP A 6 9.99 -0.80 -35.98
N LEU A 7 10.72 -1.84 -35.57
CA LEU A 7 11.63 -1.81 -34.40
C LEU A 7 12.81 -0.84 -34.63
N PHE A 8 13.35 -0.82 -35.85
CA PHE A 8 14.44 0.07 -36.25
C PHE A 8 13.97 1.53 -36.34
N LEU A 9 12.78 1.78 -36.88
CA LEU A 9 12.17 3.11 -36.96
C LEU A 9 11.82 3.69 -35.58
N GLN A 10 11.56 2.85 -34.57
CA GLN A 10 11.31 3.29 -33.20
C GLN A 10 12.60 3.72 -32.46
N LYS A 11 13.75 3.12 -32.79
CA LYS A 11 15.07 3.48 -32.25
C LYS A 11 15.74 4.64 -32.99
N LEU A 12 15.24 5.02 -34.17
CA LEU A 12 15.79 6.12 -34.95
C LEU A 12 15.48 7.47 -34.26
N PRO A 13 16.50 8.27 -33.88
CA PRO A 13 16.27 9.57 -33.25
C PRO A 13 15.42 10.45 -34.19
N ARG A 14 14.53 11.27 -33.62
CA ARG A 14 13.76 12.25 -34.39
C ARG A 14 14.72 13.33 -34.90
N LEU A 15 15.34 13.06 -36.04
CA LEU A 15 16.27 13.99 -36.65
C LEU A 15 15.48 15.19 -37.21
N PRO A 16 15.89 16.43 -36.89
CA PRO A 16 15.25 17.61 -37.43
C PRO A 16 15.45 17.66 -38.95
N LYS A 17 14.49 18.25 -39.68
CA LYS A 17 14.45 18.22 -41.15
C LYS A 17 15.75 18.68 -41.82
N TRP A 18 16.48 19.61 -41.19
CA TRP A 18 17.75 20.13 -41.67
C TRP A 18 18.91 19.11 -41.60
N LEU A 19 18.84 18.14 -40.67
CA LEU A 19 19.88 17.13 -40.52
C LEU A 19 19.80 16.05 -41.62
N TRP A 20 18.60 15.79 -42.13
CA TRP A 20 18.40 15.00 -43.35
C TRP A 20 18.94 15.72 -44.59
N LEU A 21 18.83 17.04 -44.64
CA LEU A 21 19.46 17.85 -45.69
C LEU A 21 20.99 17.78 -45.58
N LEU A 22 21.56 17.81 -44.37
CA LEU A 22 23.00 17.63 -44.18
C LEU A 22 23.49 16.25 -44.60
N ILE A 23 22.78 15.17 -44.23
CA ILE A 23 23.11 13.82 -44.68
C ILE A 23 23.05 13.74 -46.20
N TYR A 24 22.00 14.33 -46.80
CA TYR A 24 21.89 14.40 -48.26
C TYR A 24 23.06 15.16 -48.89
N LEU A 25 23.41 16.34 -48.36
CA LEU A 25 24.51 17.17 -48.85
C LEU A 25 25.88 16.48 -48.70
N PHE A 26 26.07 15.74 -47.59
CA PHE A 26 27.26 14.94 -47.34
C PHE A 26 27.36 13.74 -48.30
N THR A 27 26.24 13.04 -48.54
CA THR A 27 26.19 12.00 -49.57
C THR A 27 26.41 12.57 -50.98
N LEU A 28 25.95 13.79 -51.24
CA LEU A 28 26.15 14.47 -52.52
C LEU A 28 27.62 14.80 -52.75
N GLY A 29 28.32 15.28 -51.71
CA GLY A 29 29.77 15.51 -51.76
C GLY A 29 30.54 14.22 -52.04
N PHE A 30 30.20 13.13 -51.34
CA PHE A 30 30.85 11.83 -51.50
C PHE A 30 30.58 11.19 -52.88
N LEU A 31 29.38 11.33 -53.43
CA LEU A 31 29.04 10.81 -54.77
C LEU A 31 29.57 11.70 -55.92
N SER A 32 29.82 12.98 -55.67
CA SER A 32 30.41 13.87 -56.69
C SER A 32 31.85 13.52 -57.04
N GLU A 33 32.60 12.90 -56.12
CA GLU A 33 33.95 12.37 -56.38
C GLU A 33 33.96 11.11 -57.26
N ILE A 34 32.81 10.43 -57.38
CA ILE A 34 32.73 9.11 -58.01
C ILE A 34 32.34 9.20 -59.51
N GLU A 35 32.02 10.39 -60.04
CA GLU A 35 31.71 10.62 -61.49
C GLU A 35 30.53 9.77 -62.06
N ILE A 36 29.76 9.06 -61.22
CA ILE A 36 28.71 8.11 -61.64
C ILE A 36 27.33 8.76 -61.84
N LEU A 37 27.09 10.03 -61.45
CA LEU A 37 25.74 10.62 -61.43
C LEU A 37 25.52 11.76 -62.45
N ASN A 38 24.74 11.45 -63.51
CA ASN A 38 24.10 12.45 -64.37
C ASN A 38 23.10 13.31 -63.55
N GLY A 39 23.03 14.62 -63.81
CA GLY A 39 22.23 15.58 -63.02
C GLY A 39 20.74 15.26 -62.86
N SER A 40 20.15 14.47 -63.77
CA SER A 40 18.77 13.97 -63.65
C SER A 40 18.60 12.94 -62.53
N LEU A 41 19.61 12.12 -62.25
CA LEU A 41 19.60 11.11 -61.19
C LEU A 41 19.70 11.76 -59.79
N LEU A 42 20.38 12.91 -59.68
CA LEU A 42 20.44 13.71 -58.44
C LEU A 42 19.06 14.24 -58.03
N GLY A 43 18.27 14.73 -58.99
CA GLY A 43 16.90 15.15 -58.74
C GLY A 43 15.99 14.00 -58.29
N LEU A 44 16.13 12.83 -58.90
CA LEU A 44 15.33 11.65 -58.54
C LEU A 44 15.70 11.10 -57.16
N THR A 45 16.98 11.11 -56.78
CA THR A 45 17.41 10.71 -55.43
C THR A 45 16.95 11.71 -54.36
N ALA A 46 16.96 13.02 -54.64
CA ALA A 46 16.37 14.04 -53.76
C ALA A 46 14.88 13.80 -53.52
N ILE A 47 14.12 13.53 -54.59
CA ILE A 47 12.68 13.26 -54.52
C ILE A 47 12.42 11.96 -53.75
N ALA A 48 13.19 10.90 -54.02
CA ALA A 48 13.08 9.61 -53.33
C ALA A 48 13.39 9.74 -51.82
N LEU A 49 14.41 10.54 -51.46
CA LEU A 49 14.73 10.84 -50.06
C LEU A 49 13.66 11.69 -49.38
N GLY A 50 13.12 12.70 -50.07
CA GLY A 50 12.01 13.52 -49.57
C GLY A 50 10.76 12.68 -49.27
N ILE A 51 10.39 11.78 -50.19
CA ILE A 51 9.28 10.82 -50.01
C ILE A 51 9.59 9.86 -48.86
N GLY A 52 10.83 9.37 -48.76
CA GLY A 52 11.30 8.49 -47.69
C GLY A 52 11.17 9.14 -46.30
N VAL A 53 11.69 10.35 -46.13
CA VAL A 53 11.63 11.12 -44.88
C VAL A 53 10.19 11.43 -44.49
N PHE A 54 9.35 11.81 -45.46
CA PHE A 54 7.93 12.05 -45.20
C PHE A 54 7.21 10.79 -44.71
N LYS A 55 7.46 9.64 -45.36
CA LYS A 55 6.85 8.36 -45.00
C LYS A 55 7.32 7.85 -43.63
N VAL A 56 8.62 8.00 -43.32
CA VAL A 56 9.20 7.66 -42.01
C VAL A 56 8.60 8.52 -40.90
N ASN A 57 8.54 9.84 -41.09
CA ASN A 57 7.94 10.75 -40.10
C ASN A 57 6.45 10.47 -39.86
N LYS A 58 5.67 10.19 -40.92
CA LYS A 58 4.26 9.83 -40.80
C LYS A 58 4.10 8.51 -40.04
N ARG A 59 4.93 7.51 -40.33
CA ARG A 59 4.90 6.19 -39.70
C ARG A 59 5.37 6.23 -38.24
N GLN A 60 6.39 7.02 -37.90
CA GLN A 60 6.80 7.26 -36.51
C GLN A 60 5.72 7.97 -35.69
N LYS A 61 5.03 8.97 -36.25
CA LYS A 61 3.88 9.62 -35.59
C LYS A 61 2.76 8.62 -35.31
N TYR A 62 2.44 7.78 -36.29
CA TYR A 62 1.44 6.73 -36.15
C TYR A 62 1.81 5.68 -35.09
N LEU A 63 3.05 5.20 -35.09
CA LEU A 63 3.55 4.26 -34.08
C LEU A 63 3.54 4.88 -32.67
N HIS A 64 3.91 6.16 -32.55
CA HIS A 64 3.82 6.88 -31.28
C HIS A 64 2.37 7.07 -30.82
N SER A 65 1.43 7.39 -31.71
CA SER A 65 0.01 7.49 -31.37
C SER A 65 -0.58 6.14 -30.99
N GLN A 66 -0.19 5.05 -31.67
CA GLN A 66 -0.59 3.69 -31.27
C GLN A 66 -0.01 3.32 -29.90
N GLY A 67 1.25 3.67 -29.63
CA GLY A 67 1.87 3.46 -28.31
C GLY A 67 1.15 4.22 -27.20
N LEU A 68 0.77 5.49 -27.44
CA LEU A 68 -0.03 6.27 -26.50
C LEU A 68 -1.43 5.68 -26.30
N ALA A 69 -2.13 5.31 -27.37
CA ALA A 69 -3.45 4.69 -27.27
C ALA A 69 -3.40 3.39 -26.47
N LYS A 70 -2.37 2.57 -26.68
CA LYS A 70 -2.14 1.35 -25.91
C LYS A 70 -1.92 1.66 -24.43
N ARG A 71 -1.08 2.64 -24.09
CA ARG A 71 -0.85 3.05 -22.69
C ARG A 71 -2.11 3.56 -21.99
N ILE A 72 -2.93 4.34 -22.70
CA ILE A 72 -4.23 4.81 -22.17
C ILE A 72 -5.17 3.62 -21.93
N GLN A 73 -5.21 2.67 -22.86
CA GLN A 73 -6.02 1.47 -22.71
C GLN A 73 -5.52 0.61 -21.53
N ASP A 74 -4.21 0.37 -21.43
CA ASP A 74 -3.59 -0.37 -20.33
C ASP A 74 -3.87 0.31 -18.97
N LEU A 75 -3.82 1.65 -18.91
CA LEU A 75 -4.19 2.41 -17.71
C LEU A 75 -5.68 2.20 -17.36
N LYS A 76 -6.57 2.31 -18.35
CA LYS A 76 -8.01 2.09 -18.15
C LYS A 76 -8.31 0.68 -17.64
N ASP A 77 -7.67 -0.33 -18.22
CA ASP A 77 -7.85 -1.72 -17.83
C ASP A 77 -7.30 -1.97 -16.41
N THR A 78 -6.18 -1.34 -16.07
CA THR A 78 -5.60 -1.40 -14.71
C THR A 78 -6.50 -0.72 -13.69
N VAL A 79 -7.10 0.44 -13.99
CA VAL A 79 -8.08 1.12 -13.13
C VAL A 79 -9.31 0.23 -12.91
N HIS A 80 -9.87 -0.35 -13.97
CA HIS A 80 -11.01 -1.27 -13.84
C HIS A 80 -10.69 -2.50 -13.01
N LEU A 81 -9.48 -3.06 -13.15
CA LEU A 81 -9.03 -4.19 -12.34
C LEU A 81 -8.87 -3.78 -10.88
N ALA A 82 -8.29 -2.61 -10.60
CA ALA A 82 -8.14 -2.07 -9.27
C ALA A 82 -9.50 -1.84 -8.60
N ASP A 83 -10.49 -1.29 -9.31
CA ASP A 83 -11.86 -1.11 -8.80
C ASP A 83 -12.51 -2.44 -8.42
N LYS A 84 -12.33 -3.48 -9.24
CA LYS A 84 -12.83 -4.84 -8.92
C LYS A 84 -12.14 -5.41 -7.69
N GLN A 85 -10.83 -5.27 -7.59
CA GLN A 85 -10.06 -5.75 -6.44
C GLN A 85 -10.47 -5.02 -5.17
N HIS A 86 -10.66 -3.70 -5.21
CA HIS A 86 -11.18 -2.95 -4.06
C HIS A 86 -12.57 -3.42 -3.63
N LYS A 87 -13.46 -3.74 -4.58
CA LYS A 87 -14.75 -4.34 -4.24
C LYS A 87 -14.59 -5.70 -3.56
N LEU A 88 -13.71 -6.56 -4.07
CA LEU A 88 -13.43 -7.86 -3.47
C LEU A 88 -12.85 -7.73 -2.06
N LEU A 89 -12.01 -6.74 -1.80
CA LEU A 89 -11.52 -6.44 -0.45
C LEU A 89 -12.67 -6.19 0.53
N ASN A 90 -13.68 -5.40 0.14
CA ASN A 90 -14.86 -5.18 0.97
C ASN A 90 -15.66 -6.47 1.19
N ASP A 91 -15.78 -7.31 0.17
CA ASP A 91 -16.45 -8.61 0.29
C ASP A 91 -15.69 -9.54 1.26
N TYR A 92 -14.35 -9.56 1.21
CA TYR A 92 -13.50 -10.34 2.13
C TYR A 92 -13.62 -9.87 3.58
N LEU A 93 -13.75 -8.56 3.82
CA LEU A 93 -14.02 -8.02 5.16
C LEU A 93 -15.37 -8.49 5.70
N LEU A 94 -16.42 -8.52 4.86
CA LEU A 94 -17.76 -8.96 5.27
C LEU A 94 -17.78 -10.45 5.66
N ILE A 95 -17.04 -11.29 4.94
CA ILE A 95 -16.99 -12.74 5.19
C ILE A 95 -15.84 -13.16 6.11
N HIS A 96 -15.10 -12.21 6.68
CA HIS A 96 -13.99 -12.43 7.61
C HIS A 96 -12.84 -13.29 7.02
N ASP A 97 -12.60 -13.19 5.70
CA ASP A 97 -11.54 -13.92 5.01
C ASP A 97 -10.28 -13.06 4.86
N TYR A 98 -9.56 -12.91 5.97
CA TYR A 98 -8.44 -11.99 6.10
C TYR A 98 -7.19 -12.42 5.30
N GLN A 99 -7.04 -13.72 5.03
CA GLN A 99 -5.93 -14.23 4.22
C GLN A 99 -6.06 -13.79 2.75
N HIS A 100 -7.24 -13.94 2.15
CA HIS A 100 -7.48 -13.49 0.78
C HIS A 100 -7.55 -11.96 0.68
N TYR A 101 -8.01 -11.28 1.75
CA TYR A 101 -7.92 -9.83 1.86
C TYR A 101 -6.45 -9.38 1.72
N ARG A 102 -5.55 -9.93 2.54
CA ARG A 102 -4.13 -9.55 2.56
C ARG A 102 -3.46 -9.76 1.20
N GLN A 103 -3.65 -10.94 0.61
CA GLN A 103 -3.09 -11.26 -0.70
C GLN A 103 -3.61 -10.31 -1.79
N THR A 104 -4.90 -9.97 -1.76
CA THR A 104 -5.51 -9.06 -2.75
C THR A 104 -5.01 -7.63 -2.57
N ALA A 105 -4.85 -7.19 -1.31
CA ALA A 105 -4.36 -5.86 -0.96
C ALA A 105 -2.90 -5.66 -1.38
N GLU A 106 -2.02 -6.64 -1.12
CA GLU A 106 -0.62 -6.62 -1.58
C GLU A 106 -0.50 -6.48 -3.10
N GLN A 107 -1.43 -7.07 -3.86
CA GLN A 107 -1.48 -6.92 -5.31
C GLN A 107 -2.09 -5.61 -5.78
N LEU A 108 -2.97 -5.00 -4.99
CA LEU A 108 -3.69 -3.77 -5.33
C LEU A 108 -2.79 -2.54 -5.15
N LEU A 109 -2.08 -2.44 -4.02
CA LEU A 109 -1.24 -1.29 -3.69
C LEU A 109 -0.26 -0.86 -4.79
N PRO A 110 0.57 -1.75 -5.37
CA PRO A 110 1.49 -1.37 -6.45
C PRO A 110 0.76 -0.94 -7.74
N LYS A 111 -0.47 -1.42 -7.97
CA LYS A 111 -1.30 -0.99 -9.12
C LYS A 111 -1.82 0.42 -8.91
N LEU A 112 -2.22 0.79 -7.70
CA LEU A 112 -2.62 2.17 -7.38
C LEU A 112 -1.48 3.15 -7.61
N ASP A 113 -0.25 2.79 -7.20
CA ASP A 113 0.94 3.59 -7.46
C ASP A 113 1.27 3.69 -8.96
N TYR A 114 1.11 2.59 -9.70
CA TYR A 114 1.24 2.62 -11.16
C TYR A 114 0.20 3.56 -11.80
N ILE A 115 -1.07 3.47 -11.38
CA ILE A 115 -2.15 4.33 -11.87
C ILE A 115 -1.81 5.81 -11.64
N LYS A 116 -1.32 6.19 -10.46
CA LYS A 116 -0.90 7.56 -10.18
C LYS A 116 0.23 8.02 -11.10
N ARG A 117 1.33 7.26 -11.15
CA ARG A 117 2.50 7.62 -11.98
C ARG A 117 2.14 7.70 -13.47
N GLU A 118 1.39 6.73 -13.98
CA GLU A 118 1.02 6.67 -15.39
C GLU A 118 0.00 7.76 -15.75
N SER A 119 -0.95 8.07 -14.86
CA SER A 119 -1.90 9.17 -15.09
C SER A 119 -1.21 10.54 -15.13
N LEU A 120 -0.15 10.75 -14.34
CA LEU A 120 0.69 11.96 -14.40
C LEU A 120 1.41 12.08 -15.75
N GLN A 121 1.94 10.98 -16.28
CA GLN A 121 2.61 10.98 -17.60
C GLN A 121 1.62 11.21 -18.74
N LEU A 122 0.38 10.75 -18.57
CA LEU A 122 -0.71 10.88 -19.55
C LEU A 122 -1.62 12.11 -19.30
N GLN A 123 -1.22 13.01 -18.40
CA GLN A 123 -2.03 14.17 -18.00
C GLN A 123 -2.44 15.05 -19.19
N LYS A 124 -1.59 15.15 -20.23
CA LYS A 124 -1.87 15.95 -21.43
C LYS A 124 -2.87 15.28 -22.39
N GLN A 125 -3.13 13.99 -22.20
CA GLN A 125 -3.93 13.14 -23.09
C GLN A 125 -5.25 12.68 -22.45
N ILE A 126 -5.40 12.86 -21.13
CA ILE A 126 -6.60 12.52 -20.37
C ILE A 126 -7.31 13.82 -19.97
N SER A 127 -8.65 13.81 -19.84
CA SER A 127 -9.38 14.99 -19.37
C SER A 127 -9.00 15.35 -17.93
N LYS A 128 -8.99 16.65 -17.61
CA LYS A 128 -8.62 17.14 -16.27
C LYS A 128 -9.48 16.52 -15.16
N ASP A 129 -10.78 16.37 -15.42
CA ASP A 129 -11.73 15.71 -14.52
C ASP A 129 -11.38 14.23 -14.26
N THR A 130 -11.18 13.46 -15.32
CA THR A 130 -10.80 12.04 -15.22
C THR A 130 -9.48 11.86 -14.49
N PHE A 131 -8.51 12.73 -14.76
CA PHE A 131 -7.21 12.75 -14.07
C PHE A 131 -7.38 12.98 -12.56
N HIS A 132 -8.16 13.98 -12.15
CA HIS A 132 -8.39 14.25 -10.73
C HIS A 132 -9.12 13.09 -10.04
N ARG A 133 -10.21 12.59 -10.65
CA ARG A 133 -11.03 11.51 -10.08
C ARG A 133 -10.23 10.23 -9.87
N ILE A 134 -9.43 9.82 -10.86
CA ILE A 134 -8.64 8.59 -10.75
C ILE A 134 -7.55 8.73 -9.69
N ASN A 135 -6.87 9.87 -9.60
CA ASN A 135 -5.84 10.08 -8.58
C ASN A 135 -6.42 10.17 -7.17
N GLN A 136 -7.51 10.91 -6.99
CA GLN A 136 -8.21 10.98 -5.70
C GLN A 136 -8.67 9.59 -5.28
N LYS A 137 -9.37 8.87 -6.16
CA LYS A 137 -9.85 7.52 -5.83
C LYS A 137 -8.70 6.56 -5.54
N ALA A 138 -7.58 6.66 -6.27
CA ALA A 138 -6.41 5.83 -6.01
C ALA A 138 -5.76 6.13 -4.65
N ASP A 139 -5.72 7.40 -4.24
CA ASP A 139 -5.25 7.82 -2.91
C ASP A 139 -6.18 7.33 -1.81
N ASP A 140 -7.49 7.55 -1.96
CA ASP A 140 -8.49 7.13 -0.98
C ASP A 140 -8.46 5.61 -0.77
N VAL A 141 -8.45 4.84 -1.86
CA VAL A 141 -8.41 3.37 -1.79
C VAL A 141 -7.08 2.88 -1.22
N LYS A 142 -5.96 3.56 -1.51
CA LYS A 142 -4.65 3.20 -0.96
C LYS A 142 -4.65 3.40 0.56
N VAL A 143 -5.10 4.56 1.03
CA VAL A 143 -5.16 4.89 2.45
C VAL A 143 -6.06 3.89 3.18
N ASP A 144 -7.27 3.67 2.67
CA ASP A 144 -8.24 2.73 3.24
C ASP A 144 -7.69 1.30 3.31
N THR A 145 -7.10 0.81 2.21
CA THR A 145 -6.54 -0.56 2.15
C THR A 145 -5.35 -0.74 3.10
N VAL A 146 -4.46 0.25 3.21
CA VAL A 146 -3.32 0.18 4.14
C VAL A 146 -3.81 0.19 5.58
N LEU A 147 -4.76 1.07 5.91
CA LEU A 147 -5.31 1.17 7.25
C LEU A 147 -6.00 -0.13 7.69
N GLN A 148 -6.78 -0.74 6.79
CA GLN A 148 -7.42 -2.02 7.05
C GLN A 148 -6.41 -3.17 7.16
N LEU A 149 -5.35 -3.17 6.33
CA LEU A 149 -4.25 -4.14 6.47
C LEU A 149 -3.55 -4.02 7.82
N GLU A 150 -3.28 -2.80 8.27
CA GLU A 150 -2.65 -2.52 9.55
C GLU A 150 -3.53 -3.00 10.71
N GLN A 151 -4.85 -2.76 10.63
CA GLN A 151 -5.82 -3.29 11.60
C GLN A 151 -5.80 -4.82 11.64
N LEU A 152 -5.79 -5.49 10.48
CA LEU A 152 -5.74 -6.95 10.38
C LEU A 152 -4.39 -7.52 10.81
N GLN A 153 -3.29 -6.81 10.57
CA GLN A 153 -1.96 -7.20 11.06
C GLN A 153 -1.85 -7.03 12.58
N ALA A 154 -2.46 -5.99 13.15
CA ALA A 154 -2.59 -5.81 14.59
C ALA A 154 -3.41 -6.93 15.26
N LEU A 155 -4.32 -7.57 14.53
CA LEU A 155 -5.12 -8.73 14.97
C LEU A 155 -4.36 -10.08 14.82
N GLU A 156 -3.56 -10.27 13.77
CA GLU A 156 -2.93 -11.57 13.44
C GLU A 156 -1.48 -11.75 13.96
N ASP A 157 -0.68 -10.69 14.15
CA ASP A 157 0.73 -10.85 14.53
C ASP A 157 1.25 -9.70 15.41
N PRO A 158 1.50 -9.92 16.72
CA PRO A 158 2.04 -8.90 17.63
C PRO A 158 3.49 -8.47 17.34
N SER A 159 4.11 -8.96 16.26
CA SER A 159 5.56 -8.91 16.05
C SER A 159 6.04 -8.08 14.86
N THR A 160 5.19 -7.77 13.88
CA THR A 160 5.68 -7.22 12.60
C THR A 160 4.99 -5.90 12.23
N ASP A 161 5.76 -4.83 12.36
CA ASP A 161 5.55 -3.45 11.86
C ASP A 161 4.76 -2.45 12.73
N HIS A 162 5.15 -2.30 14.00
CA HIS A 162 4.76 -1.16 14.85
C HIS A 162 5.74 0.02 14.79
N GLN A 163 6.76 0.00 13.91
CA GLN A 163 7.76 1.06 13.88
C GLN A 163 7.17 2.39 13.41
N ASP A 164 6.25 2.38 12.46
CA ASP A 164 5.63 3.60 11.93
C ASP A 164 4.64 4.25 12.92
N MET A 165 3.85 3.45 13.65
CA MET A 165 2.98 3.93 14.74
C MET A 165 3.78 4.43 15.94
N ASP A 166 4.84 3.73 16.36
CA ASP A 166 5.75 4.19 17.41
C ASP A 166 6.36 5.54 17.03
N VAL A 167 6.82 5.68 15.78
CA VAL A 167 7.38 6.94 15.26
C VAL A 167 6.32 8.05 15.21
N MET A 168 5.09 7.76 14.77
CA MET A 168 4.01 8.75 14.73
C MET A 168 3.61 9.22 16.14
N ILE A 169 3.47 8.33 17.10
CA ILE A 169 3.14 8.66 18.49
C ILE A 169 4.28 9.47 19.11
N ILE A 170 5.52 9.04 18.96
CA ILE A 170 6.70 9.76 19.47
C ILE A 170 6.81 11.17 18.87
N GLN A 171 6.46 11.36 17.60
CA GLN A 171 6.59 12.65 16.91
C GLN A 171 5.39 13.59 17.11
N LYS A 172 4.16 13.06 17.09
CA LYS A 172 2.93 13.87 17.02
C LYS A 172 2.12 13.89 18.32
N ALA A 173 2.27 12.88 19.17
CA ALA A 173 1.52 12.74 20.41
C ALA A 173 2.39 12.10 21.51
N PRO A 174 3.54 12.70 21.88
CA PRO A 174 4.46 12.12 22.86
C PRO A 174 3.79 11.89 24.22
N GLU A 175 2.72 12.63 24.54
CA GLU A 175 1.89 12.43 25.73
C GLU A 175 1.18 11.06 25.78
N LEU A 176 0.98 10.40 24.65
CA LEU A 176 0.38 9.06 24.55
C LEU A 176 1.41 7.95 24.58
N LYS A 177 2.70 8.26 24.50
CA LYS A 177 3.75 7.28 24.31
C LYS A 177 3.72 6.20 25.39
N ASP A 178 3.70 6.60 26.66
CA ASP A 178 3.79 5.65 27.77
C ASP A 178 2.52 4.79 27.87
N ILE A 179 1.35 5.41 27.67
CA ILE A 179 0.03 4.73 27.64
C ILE A 179 -0.01 3.68 26.51
N TYR A 180 0.37 4.07 25.30
CA TYR A 180 0.38 3.17 24.15
C TYR A 180 1.34 1.99 24.34
N LEU A 181 2.53 2.24 24.88
CA LEU A 181 3.52 1.19 25.14
C LEU A 181 3.05 0.20 26.21
N SER A 182 2.39 0.71 27.26
CA SER A 182 1.78 -0.10 28.33
C SER A 182 0.70 -1.01 27.75
N ILE A 183 -0.33 -0.42 27.13
CA ILE A 183 -1.42 -1.12 26.43
C ILE A 183 -0.89 -2.19 25.48
N ARG A 184 0.14 -1.88 24.68
CA ARG A 184 0.73 -2.85 23.74
C ARG A 184 1.38 -4.03 24.46
N SER A 185 2.07 -3.77 25.56
CA SER A 185 2.69 -4.81 26.40
C SER A 185 1.62 -5.70 27.02
N ASP A 186 0.55 -5.10 27.56
CA ASP A 186 -0.52 -5.83 28.24
C ASP A 186 -1.38 -6.61 27.26
N HIS A 187 -1.69 -6.03 26.11
CA HIS A 187 -2.37 -6.70 25.01
C HIS A 187 -1.67 -8.01 24.62
N ARG A 188 -0.35 -7.98 24.45
CA ARG A 188 0.46 -9.19 24.14
C ARG A 188 0.37 -10.22 25.26
N THR A 189 0.51 -9.77 26.51
CA THR A 189 0.48 -10.63 27.68
C THR A 189 -0.90 -11.30 27.85
N ILE A 190 -1.96 -10.54 27.64
CA ILE A 190 -3.36 -11.02 27.69
C ILE A 190 -3.60 -12.05 26.60
N LEU A 191 -3.20 -11.80 25.35
CA LEU A 191 -3.34 -12.80 24.28
C LEU A 191 -2.63 -14.11 24.60
N ASP A 192 -1.43 -14.06 25.17
CA ASP A 192 -0.68 -15.26 25.56
C ASP A 192 -1.34 -16.04 26.71
N LYS A 193 -2.10 -15.37 27.57
CA LYS A 193 -2.93 -16.00 28.60
C LYS A 193 -4.21 -16.58 28.03
N ILE A 194 -4.91 -15.82 27.19
CA ILE A 194 -6.15 -16.26 26.51
C ILE A 194 -5.90 -17.55 25.72
N LYS A 195 -4.75 -17.68 25.03
CA LYS A 195 -4.37 -18.92 24.31
C LYS A 195 -4.36 -20.17 25.19
N LYS A 196 -4.11 -20.02 26.49
CA LYS A 196 -4.02 -21.12 27.47
C LYS A 196 -5.31 -21.35 28.25
N ALA A 197 -6.29 -20.46 28.11
CA ALA A 197 -7.56 -20.53 28.82
C ALA A 197 -8.55 -21.48 28.13
N ASP A 198 -9.41 -22.12 28.93
CA ASP A 198 -10.43 -23.04 28.42
C ASP A 198 -11.49 -22.33 27.54
N ASN A 199 -11.84 -21.08 27.87
CA ASN A 199 -12.81 -20.25 27.17
C ASN A 199 -12.17 -19.30 26.14
N ARG A 200 -11.08 -19.73 25.49
CA ARG A 200 -10.27 -18.92 24.56
C ARG A 200 -11.09 -18.09 23.57
N ALA A 201 -12.01 -18.71 22.82
CA ALA A 201 -12.72 -18.04 21.74
C ALA A 201 -13.60 -16.88 22.22
N GLU A 202 -14.18 -16.98 23.41
CA GLU A 202 -14.99 -15.92 24.00
C GLU A 202 -14.11 -14.78 24.51
N LEU A 203 -13.04 -15.10 25.25
CA LEU A 203 -12.10 -14.10 25.77
C LEU A 203 -11.39 -13.35 24.64
N GLU A 204 -11.00 -14.05 23.58
CA GLU A 204 -10.39 -13.48 22.39
C GLU A 204 -11.35 -12.49 21.71
N ALA A 205 -12.60 -12.87 21.46
CA ALA A 205 -13.58 -11.98 20.85
C ALA A 205 -13.88 -10.72 21.71
N ILE A 206 -13.96 -10.87 23.03
CA ILE A 206 -14.16 -9.74 23.95
C ILE A 206 -12.94 -8.81 23.93
N HIS A 207 -11.74 -9.37 24.02
CA HIS A 207 -10.49 -8.62 24.03
C HIS A 207 -10.25 -7.89 22.71
N ASP A 208 -10.50 -8.55 21.58
CA ASP A 208 -10.36 -7.97 20.24
C ASP A 208 -11.32 -6.80 20.04
N SER A 209 -12.58 -6.96 20.44
CA SER A 209 -13.56 -5.87 20.40
C SER A 209 -13.15 -4.69 21.27
N SER A 210 -12.52 -4.94 22.42
CA SER A 210 -11.99 -3.91 23.30
C SER A 210 -10.84 -3.15 22.64
N MET A 211 -9.87 -3.87 22.08
CA MET A 211 -8.71 -3.30 21.38
C MET A 211 -9.09 -2.51 20.13
N GLN A 212 -10.10 -2.96 19.39
CA GLN A 212 -10.60 -2.22 18.23
C GLN A 212 -11.10 -0.83 18.62
N LYS A 213 -11.86 -0.72 19.72
CA LYS A 213 -12.34 0.57 20.24
C LYS A 213 -11.18 1.47 20.65
N PHE A 214 -10.12 0.92 21.25
CA PHE A 214 -8.92 1.67 21.57
C PHE A 214 -8.27 2.26 20.32
N TYR A 215 -8.08 1.45 19.27
CA TYR A 215 -7.49 1.93 18.01
C TYR A 215 -8.36 2.97 17.31
N ASP A 216 -9.68 2.85 17.36
CA ASP A 216 -10.59 3.86 16.81
C ASP A 216 -10.40 5.22 17.51
N ILE A 217 -10.27 5.22 18.84
CA ILE A 217 -10.03 6.44 19.64
C ILE A 217 -8.63 7.00 19.35
N LEU A 218 -7.60 6.16 19.31
CA LEU A 218 -6.23 6.56 19.01
C LEU A 218 -6.11 7.19 17.61
N ASN A 219 -6.73 6.57 16.60
CA ASN A 219 -6.74 7.08 15.23
C ASN A 219 -7.47 8.42 15.13
N GLY A 220 -8.60 8.56 15.83
CA GLY A 220 -9.31 9.83 15.95
C GLY A 220 -8.42 10.92 16.56
N TYR A 221 -7.72 10.61 17.67
CA TYR A 221 -6.80 11.51 18.32
C TYR A 221 -5.67 11.97 17.39
N LEU A 222 -5.00 11.02 16.72
CA LEU A 222 -3.89 11.30 15.81
C LEU A 222 -4.34 12.12 14.59
N SER A 223 -5.54 11.86 14.08
CA SER A 223 -6.12 12.63 12.95
C SER A 223 -6.39 14.08 13.34
N ILE A 224 -6.96 14.31 14.52
CA ILE A 224 -7.21 15.66 15.03
C ILE A 224 -5.89 16.40 15.30
N LYS A 225 -4.88 15.71 15.87
CA LYS A 225 -3.53 16.29 16.08
C LYS A 225 -2.82 16.63 14.77
N ALA A 226 -2.99 15.84 13.72
CA ALA A 226 -2.35 16.08 12.44
C ALA A 226 -2.91 17.34 11.74
N SER A 227 -4.22 17.58 11.85
CA SER A 227 -4.87 18.73 11.22
C SER A 227 -5.87 19.45 12.15
N PRO A 228 -5.42 20.12 13.24
CA PRO A 228 -6.33 20.68 14.25
C PRO A 228 -7.30 21.74 13.70
N LYS A 229 -6.89 22.44 12.64
CA LYS A 229 -7.67 23.52 11.99
C LYS A 229 -8.92 23.01 11.27
N ASP A 230 -8.95 21.73 10.91
CA ASP A 230 -10.04 21.12 10.16
C ASP A 230 -11.18 20.65 11.08
N TYR A 231 -10.99 20.71 12.41
CA TYR A 231 -11.95 20.24 13.41
C TYR A 231 -12.46 21.39 14.28
N TYR A 232 -13.78 21.45 14.48
CA TYR A 232 -14.40 22.42 15.38
C TYR A 232 -14.16 22.03 16.84
N LYS A 233 -13.55 22.92 17.63
CA LYS A 233 -13.21 22.69 19.05
C LYS A 233 -12.33 21.45 19.28
N ALA A 234 -11.25 21.30 18.52
CA ALA A 234 -10.33 20.16 18.56
C ALA A 234 -9.81 19.79 19.97
N GLU A 235 -9.57 20.74 20.88
CA GLU A 235 -9.10 20.44 22.24
C GLU A 235 -10.02 19.53 23.06
N GLN A 236 -11.34 19.73 23.01
CA GLN A 236 -12.29 18.94 23.83
C GLN A 236 -12.31 17.43 23.49
N PRO A 237 -12.42 17.01 22.21
CA PRO A 237 -12.34 15.61 21.84
C PRO A 237 -10.94 15.03 22.05
N LEU A 238 -9.86 15.84 21.95
CA LEU A 238 -8.51 15.39 22.29
C LEU A 238 -8.39 15.05 23.78
N GLU A 239 -8.86 15.92 24.67
CA GLU A 239 -8.84 15.68 26.11
C GLU A 239 -9.70 14.46 26.48
N GLY A 240 -10.89 14.34 25.90
CA GLY A 240 -11.77 13.19 26.10
C GLY A 240 -11.16 11.87 25.61
N ALA A 241 -10.51 11.88 24.45
CA ALA A 241 -9.82 10.70 23.91
C ALA A 241 -8.60 10.33 24.76
N LEU A 242 -7.83 11.31 25.23
CA LEU A 242 -6.70 11.07 26.15
C LEU A 242 -7.17 10.39 27.44
N GLU A 243 -8.24 10.89 28.05
CA GLU A 243 -8.79 10.30 29.28
C GLU A 243 -9.35 8.89 29.04
N ALA A 244 -10.04 8.68 27.92
CA ALA A 244 -10.54 7.36 27.55
C ALA A 244 -9.40 6.34 27.36
N MET A 245 -8.28 6.75 26.72
CA MET A 245 -7.11 5.88 26.55
C MET A 245 -6.43 5.56 27.89
N LYS A 246 -6.35 6.50 28.84
CA LYS A 246 -5.85 6.22 30.19
C LYS A 246 -6.74 5.26 30.94
N GLN A 247 -8.06 5.44 30.87
CA GLN A 247 -8.99 4.54 31.52
C GLN A 247 -8.90 3.13 30.92
N PHE A 248 -8.75 3.04 29.60
CA PHE A 248 -8.57 1.76 28.92
C PHE A 248 -7.30 1.01 29.36
N ASP A 249 -6.18 1.73 29.55
CA ASP A 249 -4.94 1.18 30.11
C ASP A 249 -5.17 0.57 31.50
N LEU A 250 -5.83 1.30 32.40
CA LEU A 250 -6.20 0.80 33.72
C LEU A 250 -7.14 -0.41 33.67
N ASP A 251 -8.07 -0.42 32.73
CA ASP A 251 -9.00 -1.54 32.55
C ASP A 251 -8.26 -2.78 32.03
N LEU A 252 -7.25 -2.61 31.15
CA LEU A 252 -6.38 -3.70 30.70
C LEU A 252 -5.52 -4.27 31.83
N ASP A 253 -4.95 -3.42 32.67
CA ASP A 253 -4.21 -3.82 33.87
C ASP A 253 -5.07 -4.72 34.77
N GLU A 254 -6.31 -4.30 35.04
CA GLU A 254 -7.24 -5.06 35.87
C GLU A 254 -7.66 -6.37 35.20
N ASN A 255 -7.89 -6.38 33.89
CA ASN A 255 -8.17 -7.61 33.13
C ASN A 255 -7.00 -8.60 33.22
N LEU A 256 -5.77 -8.12 33.05
CA LEU A 256 -4.57 -8.95 33.18
C LEU A 256 -4.44 -9.49 34.60
N ARG A 257 -4.75 -8.69 35.63
CA ARG A 257 -4.78 -9.11 37.03
C ARG A 257 -5.81 -10.21 37.26
N GLN A 258 -7.02 -10.08 36.71
CA GLN A 258 -8.06 -11.10 36.82
C GLN A 258 -7.68 -12.42 36.14
N LEU A 259 -7.05 -12.34 34.96
CA LEU A 259 -6.51 -13.52 34.28
C LEU A 259 -5.42 -14.21 35.12
N ASN A 260 -4.51 -13.43 35.72
CA ASN A 260 -3.50 -13.96 36.64
C ASN A 260 -4.13 -14.64 37.87
N GLU A 261 -5.14 -14.02 38.49
CA GLU A 261 -5.82 -14.58 39.66
C GLU A 261 -6.57 -15.87 39.33
N SER A 262 -7.15 -15.95 38.13
CA SER A 262 -7.75 -17.19 37.64
C SER A 262 -6.71 -18.30 37.52
N ASP A 263 -5.54 -18.01 36.95
CA ASP A 263 -4.43 -18.98 36.83
C ASP A 263 -3.92 -19.44 38.21
N LEU A 264 -3.94 -18.58 39.23
CA LEU A 264 -3.49 -18.91 40.59
C LEU A 264 -4.39 -19.90 41.32
N LYS A 265 -5.68 -19.98 40.99
CA LYS A 265 -6.59 -20.96 41.62
C LYS A 265 -6.13 -22.40 41.37
N ASP A 266 -5.64 -22.68 40.16
CA ASP A 266 -5.12 -24.01 39.81
C ASP A 266 -3.81 -24.31 40.54
N PHE A 267 -2.99 -23.29 40.78
CA PHE A 267 -1.80 -23.39 41.62
C PHE A 267 -2.16 -23.73 43.06
N ASP A 268 -3.13 -23.03 43.67
CA ASP A 268 -3.56 -23.28 45.04
C ASP A 268 -4.18 -24.68 45.23
N ILE A 269 -4.95 -25.16 44.25
CA ILE A 269 -5.47 -26.53 44.25
C ILE A 269 -4.31 -27.54 44.21
N SER A 270 -3.34 -27.33 43.32
CA SER A 270 -2.16 -28.19 43.20
C SER A 270 -1.33 -28.21 44.48
N LEU A 271 -1.14 -27.04 45.12
CA LEU A 271 -0.44 -26.90 46.39
C LEU A 271 -1.15 -27.68 47.50
N ARG A 272 -2.48 -27.57 47.59
CA ARG A 272 -3.28 -28.31 48.58
C ARG A 272 -3.20 -29.82 48.37
N LEU A 273 -3.32 -30.30 47.13
CA LEU A 273 -3.20 -31.73 46.79
C LEU A 273 -1.82 -32.28 47.15
N MET A 274 -0.74 -31.53 46.90
CA MET A 274 0.60 -31.90 47.33
C MET A 274 0.73 -31.98 48.86
N GLN A 275 0.16 -31.01 49.58
CA GLN A 275 0.18 -31.01 51.04
C GLN A 275 -0.64 -32.17 51.62
N GLU A 276 -1.80 -32.50 51.05
CA GLU A 276 -2.61 -33.66 51.44
C GLU A 276 -1.88 -34.98 51.19
N LYS A 277 -1.24 -35.13 50.02
CA LYS A 277 -0.44 -36.32 49.70
C LYS A 277 0.74 -36.51 50.64
N SER A 278 1.42 -35.42 51.01
CA SER A 278 2.53 -35.46 51.98
C SER A 278 2.08 -35.81 53.41
N ARG A 279 0.84 -35.46 53.78
CA ARG A 279 0.24 -35.81 55.08
C ARG A 279 -0.28 -37.25 55.14
N GLN A 280 -0.70 -37.82 54.00
CA GLN A 280 -1.18 -39.21 53.92
C GLN A 280 -0.05 -40.24 53.86
N HIS A 281 1.19 -39.84 53.54
CA HIS A 281 2.38 -40.69 53.62
C HIS A 281 3.47 -40.09 54.55
N PRO A 282 3.29 -40.09 55.87
CA PRO A 282 4.38 -39.82 56.78
C PRO A 282 5.23 -41.09 56.92
N SER A 283 6.37 -41.11 56.21
CA SER A 283 7.49 -42.04 56.42
C SER A 283 7.16 -43.54 56.53
N GLU A 284 7.22 -44.26 55.42
CA GLU A 284 7.95 -45.54 55.44
C GLU A 284 9.44 -45.18 55.39
N ASN A 285 10.05 -44.97 56.56
CA ASN A 285 11.51 -44.96 56.67
C ASN A 285 11.98 -46.42 56.78
N PRO A 286 13.05 -46.83 56.08
CA PRO A 286 13.70 -48.12 56.32
C PRO A 286 14.33 -48.21 57.72
#